data_AF-A0A1Z4C1V7-F1
#
_entry.id   AF-A0A1Z4C1V7-F1
#
_cell.length_a   1.000
_cell.length_b   1.000
_cell.length_c   1.000
_cell.angle_alpha   90.00
_cell.angle_beta   90.00
_cell.angle_gamma   90.00
#
_symmetry.space_group_name_H-M   'P 1'
#
loop_
_entity.id
_entity.type
_entity.pdbx_description
1 polymer ?
#
loop_
_entity_poly.entity_id
_entity_poly.type
_entity_poly.pdbx_seq_one_letter_code
_entity_poly.pdbx_strand_id
1 'polypeptide(L)'
;MISFSNYMVQHVLYINGIQKCLKQHTEFNHKKPTECAFGKMFYADIKPKLDAFPKNKQDVIHELEQTHTAFHNAALRISHDNPDIEAAKQDAWLYSSKLINLLNGLEKM
;
A
#
# COMPACT_ATOMS: atom_id res chain seq x y z
N MET A 1 5.42 20.56 -1.94
CA MET A 1 5.49 19.23 -2.60
C MET A 1 5.15 18.20 -1.52
N ILE A 2 4.17 17.33 -1.76
CA ILE A 2 3.83 16.27 -0.78
C ILE A 2 4.98 15.27 -0.82
N SER A 3 5.68 15.08 0.30
CA SER A 3 6.68 14.01 0.40
C SER A 3 5.98 12.70 0.77
N PHE A 4 6.20 11.65 -0.02
CA PHE A 4 5.59 10.35 0.23
C PHE A 4 6.39 9.48 1.23
N SER A 5 7.56 9.97 1.65
CA SER A 5 8.45 9.32 2.62
C SER A 5 7.73 8.90 3.92
N ASN A 6 6.86 9.75 4.47
CA ASN A 6 6.08 9.43 5.66
C ASN A 6 5.14 8.25 5.45
N TYR A 7 4.54 8.10 4.27
CA TYR A 7 3.65 6.99 3.95
C TYR A 7 4.43 5.68 3.75
N MET A 8 5.63 5.76 3.16
CA MET A 8 6.54 4.61 3.07
C MET A 8 6.94 4.10 4.47
N VAL A 9 7.27 4.99 5.40
CA VAL A 9 7.57 4.60 6.79
C VAL A 9 6.37 3.91 7.44
N GLN A 10 5.16 4.46 7.30
CA GLN A 10 3.95 3.83 7.85
C GLN A 10 3.69 2.44 7.24
N HIS A 11 3.99 2.26 5.96
CA HIS A 11 3.87 0.97 5.29
C HIS A 11 4.86 -0.07 5.83
N VAL A 12 6.12 0.34 6.04
CA VAL A 12 7.12 -0.54 6.68
C VAL A 12 6.69 -0.93 8.09
N LEU A 13 6.17 0.02 8.88
CA LEU A 13 5.63 -0.25 10.20
C LEU A 13 4.45 -1.23 10.17
N TYR A 14 3.60 -1.16 9.15
CA TYR A 14 2.49 -2.08 8.96
C TYR A 14 2.96 -3.52 8.71
N ILE A 15 3.91 -3.73 7.81
CA ILE A 15 4.51 -5.06 7.55
C ILE A 15 5.21 -5.60 8.81
N ASN A 16 5.97 -4.77 9.51
CA ASN A 16 6.63 -5.16 10.76
C ASN A 16 5.62 -5.58 11.83
N GLY A 17 4.47 -4.90 11.89
CA GLY A 17 3.36 -5.25 12.76
C GLY A 17 2.80 -6.64 12.45
N ILE A 18 2.54 -6.93 11.17
CA ILE A 18 2.10 -8.27 10.72
C ILE A 18 3.13 -9.33 11.14
N GLN A 19 4.41 -9.10 10.84
CA GLN A 19 5.49 -10.04 11.19
C GLN A 19 5.58 -10.28 12.70
N LYS A 20 5.37 -9.24 13.51
CA LYS A 20 5.35 -9.36 14.97
C LYS A 20 4.17 -10.22 15.43
N CYS A 21 2.97 -9.95 14.94
CA CYS A 21 1.77 -10.73 15.26
C CYS A 21 1.90 -12.19 14.82
N LEU A 22 2.50 -12.45 13.65
CA LEU A 22 2.86 -13.80 13.22
C LEU A 22 3.78 -14.49 14.22
N LYS A 23 4.89 -13.87 14.60
CA LYS A 23 5.84 -14.46 15.59
C LYS A 23 5.19 -14.73 16.95
N GLN A 24 4.18 -13.94 17.32
CA GLN A 24 3.49 -14.03 18.60
C GLN A 24 2.24 -14.92 18.56
N HIS A 25 1.91 -15.51 17.41
CA HIS A 25 0.65 -16.26 17.23
C HIS A 25 -0.61 -15.45 17.61
N THR A 26 -0.60 -14.15 17.30
CA THR A 26 -1.73 -13.24 17.53
C THR A 26 -2.27 -12.71 16.22
N GLU A 27 -3.54 -12.28 16.20
CA GLU A 27 -4.12 -11.60 15.04
C GLU A 27 -3.57 -10.19 14.87
N PHE A 28 -3.37 -9.78 13.61
CA PHE A 28 -3.04 -8.41 13.26
C PHE A 28 -4.30 -7.65 12.84
N ASN A 29 -4.52 -6.46 13.42
CA ASN A 29 -5.66 -5.63 13.05
C ASN A 29 -5.39 -4.89 11.72
N HIS A 30 -5.81 -5.50 10.62
CA HIS A 30 -5.65 -4.94 9.29
C HIS A 30 -6.52 -3.69 9.08
N LYS A 31 -5.96 -2.71 8.37
CA LYS A 31 -6.71 -1.53 7.91
C LYS A 31 -7.16 -1.74 6.48
N LYS A 32 -8.35 -1.25 6.13
CA LYS A 32 -8.75 -1.19 4.72
C LYS A 32 -7.83 -0.25 3.94
N PRO A 33 -7.70 -0.42 2.61
CA PRO A 33 -6.91 0.47 1.77
C PRO A 33 -7.31 1.95 1.90
N THR A 34 -8.57 2.25 2.24
CA THR A 34 -9.07 3.62 2.41
C THR A 34 -8.85 4.19 3.82
N GLU A 35 -8.43 3.35 4.78
CA GLU A 35 -8.37 3.71 6.21
C GLU A 35 -6.94 3.96 6.70
N CYS A 36 -5.91 3.55 5.95
CA CYS A 36 -4.53 3.93 6.24
C CYS A 36 -4.32 5.43 5.93
N ALA A 37 -3.26 6.06 6.47
CA ALA A 37 -3.09 7.51 6.28
C ALA A 37 -2.87 7.89 4.82
N PHE A 38 -2.17 7.03 4.06
CA PHE A 38 -2.04 7.19 2.62
C PHE A 38 -3.41 7.13 1.93
N GLY A 39 -4.22 6.12 2.22
CA GLY A 39 -5.57 5.97 1.67
C GLY A 39 -6.45 7.18 1.97
N LYS A 40 -6.48 7.62 3.24
CA LYS A 40 -7.26 8.81 3.64
C LYS A 40 -6.87 10.05 2.84
N MET A 41 -5.58 10.33 2.75
CA MET A 41 -5.07 11.45 1.93
C MET A 41 -5.40 11.24 0.46
N PHE A 42 -5.16 10.05 -0.09
CA PHE A 42 -5.38 9.75 -1.51
C PHE A 42 -6.83 10.02 -1.93
N TYR A 43 -7.79 9.48 -1.17
CA TYR A 43 -9.21 9.61 -1.50
C TYR A 43 -9.79 10.98 -1.17
N ALA A 44 -9.20 11.74 -0.22
CA ALA A 44 -9.62 13.09 0.10
C ALA A 44 -9.03 14.15 -0.85
N ASP A 45 -7.75 14.01 -1.20
CA ASP A 45 -6.99 15.11 -1.80
C ASP A 45 -6.59 14.86 -3.27
N ILE A 46 -6.31 13.60 -3.63
CA ILE A 46 -5.80 13.24 -4.97
C ILE A 46 -6.94 12.76 -5.87
N LYS A 47 -7.69 11.73 -5.45
CA LYS A 47 -8.72 11.09 -6.27
C LYS A 47 -9.80 12.06 -6.77
N PRO A 48 -10.33 13.02 -5.97
CA PRO A 48 -11.34 13.97 -6.45
C PRO A 48 -10.82 14.96 -7.50
N LYS A 49 -9.50 15.12 -7.61
CA LYS A 49 -8.83 16.03 -8.55
C LYS A 49 -8.20 15.29 -9.72
N LEU A 50 -8.49 14.00 -9.89
CA LEU A 50 -7.82 13.15 -10.87
C LEU A 50 -7.89 13.75 -12.28
N ASP A 51 -9.06 14.23 -12.69
CA ASP A 51 -9.29 14.76 -14.04
C ASP A 51 -8.53 16.07 -14.32
N ALA A 52 -8.05 16.75 -13.27
CA ALA A 52 -7.24 17.96 -13.40
C ALA A 52 -5.76 17.65 -13.73
N PHE A 53 -5.32 16.40 -13.61
CA PHE A 53 -3.96 16.00 -13.95
C PHE A 53 -3.83 15.66 -15.45
N PRO A 54 -2.65 15.87 -16.06
CA PRO A 54 -2.37 15.35 -17.39
C PRO A 54 -2.54 13.83 -17.46
N LYS A 55 -2.92 13.31 -18.64
CA LYS A 55 -3.28 11.89 -18.83
C LYS A 55 -2.21 10.92 -18.33
N ASN A 56 -0.94 11.19 -18.59
CA ASN A 56 0.18 10.37 -18.09
C ASN A 56 0.23 10.30 -16.55
N LYS A 57 -0.04 11.42 -15.85
CA LYS A 57 -0.13 11.43 -14.39
C LYS A 57 -1.39 10.70 -13.89
N GLN A 58 -2.52 10.82 -14.59
CA GLN A 58 -3.74 10.08 -14.25
C GLN A 58 -3.52 8.57 -14.28
N ASP A 59 -2.85 8.07 -15.32
CA ASP A 59 -2.59 6.64 -15.50
C ASP A 59 -1.70 6.10 -14.37
N VAL A 60 -0.66 6.86 -13.98
CA VAL A 60 0.20 6.50 -12.83
C VAL A 60 -0.58 6.56 -11.51
N ILE A 61 -1.46 7.54 -11.31
CA ILE A 61 -2.30 7.65 -10.11
C ILE A 61 -3.27 6.46 -10.00
N HIS A 62 -3.84 6.01 -11.12
CA HIS A 62 -4.67 4.81 -11.15
C HIS A 62 -3.89 3.54 -10.84
N GLU A 63 -2.69 3.39 -11.43
CA GLU A 63 -1.83 2.24 -11.12
C GLU A 63 -1.40 2.23 -9.65
N LEU A 64 -1.17 3.41 -9.06
CA LEU A 64 -0.86 3.58 -7.64
C LEU A 64 -2.02 3.08 -6.76
N GLU A 65 -3.26 3.48 -7.05
CA GLU A 65 -4.46 3.05 -6.31
C GLU A 65 -4.66 1.53 -6.35
N GLN A 66 -4.54 0.96 -7.55
CA GLN A 66 -4.69 -0.48 -7.77
C GLN A 66 -3.59 -1.26 -7.03
N THR A 67 -2.34 -0.83 -7.16
CA THR A 67 -1.21 -1.48 -6.49
C THR A 67 -1.32 -1.36 -4.97
N HIS A 68 -1.79 -0.22 -4.46
CA HIS A 68 -2.02 0.00 -3.03
C HIS A 68 -3.08 -0.94 -2.47
N THR A 69 -4.18 -1.10 -3.20
CA THR A 69 -5.26 -2.02 -2.85
C THR A 69 -4.78 -3.48 -2.90
N ALA A 70 -4.04 -3.86 -3.94
CA ALA A 70 -3.47 -5.19 -4.08
C ALA A 70 -2.50 -5.53 -2.94
N PHE A 71 -1.68 -4.58 -2.49
CA PHE A 71 -0.85 -4.73 -1.32
C PHE A 71 -1.66 -5.06 -0.06
N HIS A 72 -2.70 -4.26 0.24
CA HIS A 72 -3.54 -4.49 1.42
C HIS A 72 -4.23 -5.87 1.38
N ASN A 73 -4.71 -6.28 0.20
CA ASN A 73 -5.31 -7.60 0.00
C ASN A 73 -4.31 -8.75 0.15
N ALA A 74 -3.08 -8.57 -0.32
CA ALA A 74 -2.01 -9.54 -0.09
C ALA A 74 -1.64 -9.63 1.39
N ALA A 75 -1.51 -8.49 2.06
CA ALA A 75 -1.20 -8.44 3.48
C ALA A 75 -2.27 -9.09 4.36
N LEU A 76 -3.56 -8.95 4.01
CA LEU A 76 -4.68 -9.62 4.69
C LEU A 76 -4.58 -11.16 4.65
N ARG A 77 -3.94 -11.72 3.61
CA ARG A 77 -3.72 -13.17 3.49
C ARG A 77 -2.54 -13.65 4.34
N ILE A 78 -1.76 -12.77 4.96
CA ILE A 78 -0.63 -13.16 5.80
C ILE A 78 -1.16 -13.53 7.20
N SER A 79 -1.64 -14.77 7.34
CA SER A 79 -2.18 -15.34 8.57
C SER A 79 -1.68 -16.78 8.75
N HIS A 80 -1.66 -17.26 10.00
CA HIS A 80 -1.27 -18.64 10.34
C HIS A 80 -2.17 -19.69 9.68
N ASP A 81 -3.44 -19.36 9.49
CA ASP A 81 -4.42 -20.29 8.93
C ASP A 81 -4.40 -20.31 7.39
N ASN A 82 -3.56 -19.48 6.77
CA ASN A 82 -3.41 -19.49 5.32
C ASN A 82 -2.34 -20.51 4.90
N PRO A 83 -2.71 -21.62 4.20
CA PRO A 83 -1.73 -22.59 3.70
C PRO A 83 -0.75 -21.97 2.69
N ASP A 84 -1.12 -20.87 2.04
CA ASP A 84 -0.32 -20.16 1.03
C ASP A 84 0.34 -18.89 1.62
N ILE A 85 0.67 -18.88 2.92
CA ILE A 85 1.24 -17.71 3.60
C ILE A 85 2.52 -17.18 2.93
N GLU A 86 3.37 -18.06 2.39
CA GLU A 86 4.60 -17.64 1.70
C GLU A 86 4.30 -16.92 0.38
N ALA A 87 3.31 -17.39 -0.38
CA ALA A 87 2.85 -16.69 -1.58
C ALA A 87 2.24 -15.32 -1.21
N ALA A 88 1.46 -15.23 -0.13
CA ALA A 88 0.91 -13.97 0.37
C ALA A 88 2.01 -12.97 0.75
N LYS A 89 3.10 -13.44 1.38
CA LYS A 89 4.28 -12.61 1.70
C LYS A 89 4.99 -12.12 0.43
N GLN A 90 5.17 -12.99 -0.57
CA GLN A 90 5.78 -12.62 -1.85
C GLN A 90 4.95 -11.57 -2.59
N ASP A 91 3.63 -11.75 -2.66
CA ASP A 91 2.72 -10.78 -3.26
C ASP A 91 2.78 -9.44 -2.54
N ALA A 92 2.76 -9.44 -1.20
CA ALA A 92 2.87 -8.21 -0.42
C ALA A 92 4.19 -7.48 -0.67
N TRP A 93 5.31 -8.22 -0.78
CA TRP A 93 6.62 -7.64 -1.12
C TRP A 93 6.67 -7.08 -2.54
N LEU A 94 6.10 -7.79 -3.51
CA LEU A 94 6.01 -7.36 -4.91
C LEU A 94 5.23 -6.04 -5.01
N TYR A 95 4.03 -5.98 -4.45
CA TYR A 95 3.20 -4.77 -4.49
C TYR A 95 3.82 -3.62 -3.70
N SER A 96 4.48 -3.90 -2.58
CA SER A 96 5.24 -2.90 -1.82
C SER A 96 6.34 -2.26 -2.69
N SER A 97 7.15 -3.09 -3.35
CA SER A 97 8.23 -2.62 -4.23
C SER A 97 7.69 -1.80 -5.40
N LYS A 98 6.58 -2.25 -6.00
CA LYS A 98 5.91 -1.53 -7.09
C LYS A 98 5.37 -0.17 -6.63
N LEU A 99 4.76 -0.08 -5.44
CA LEU A 99 4.31 1.20 -4.87
C LEU A 99 5.45 2.19 -4.71
N ILE A 100 6.59 1.75 -4.17
CA ILE A 100 7.76 2.61 -3.97
C ILE A 100 8.23 3.20 -5.30
N ASN A 101 8.29 2.39 -6.35
CA ASN A 101 8.69 2.84 -7.68
C ASN A 101 7.70 3.85 -8.27
N LEU A 102 6.39 3.61 -8.13
CA LEU A 102 5.35 4.54 -8.60
C LEU A 102 5.41 5.89 -7.88
N LEU A 103 5.56 5.87 -6.55
CA LEU A 103 5.68 7.08 -5.73
C LEU A 103 6.93 7.89 -6.08
N ASN A 104 8.08 7.23 -6.23
CA ASN A 104 9.33 7.87 -6.68
C ASN A 104 9.20 8.44 -8.10
N GLY A 105 8.47 7.76 -8.97
CA GLY A 105 8.13 8.27 -10.31
C GLY A 105 7.32 9.55 -10.24
N LEU A 106 6.28 9.59 -9.40
CA LEU A 106 5.43 10.78 -9.20
C LEU A 106 6.18 11.95 -8.58
N GLU A 107 7.11 11.72 -7.63
CA GLU A 107 7.91 12.81 -7.04
C GLU A 107 8.85 13.49 -8.04
N LYS A 108 9.27 12.76 -9.09
CA LYS A 108 10.20 13.27 -10.11
C LYS A 108 9.50 13.93 -11.31
N MET A 109 8.17 13.87 -11.39
CA MET A 109 7.34 14.42 -12.49
C MET A 109 6.70 15.75 -12.14
#